data_AF-A0AAE6XRU2-F1
#
_entry.id   AF-A0AAE6XRU2-F1
#
_cell.length_a   1.000
_cell.length_b   1.000
_cell.length_c   1.000
_cell.angle_alpha   90.00
_cell.angle_beta   90.00
_cell.angle_gamma   90.00
#
_symmetry.space_group_name_H-M   'P 1'
#
loop_
_entity.id
_entity.type
_entity.pdbx_description
1 polymer ?
#
loop_
_entity_poly.entity_id
_entity_poly.type
_entity_poly.pdbx_seq_one_letter_code
_entity_poly.pdbx_strand_id
1 'polypeptide(L)'
;MPVIHAEAVTAAVQSAATLWAAVIAGGAALLSAVLSAVAAHRSGRWTQREQWWQRFTWACEKCISREPGASEVGASVLDALIAVPWASAADHEMALAMSNVIVDHVREPAAPAGVVGRRNRRRWWPA
;
A
#
# COMPACT_ATOMS: atom_id res chain seq x y z
N MET A 1 -66.37 -17.85 31.09
CA MET A 1 -65.18 -18.54 30.53
C MET A 1 -64.64 -17.92 29.21
N PRO A 2 -64.60 -16.57 28.97
CA PRO A 2 -63.98 -16.02 27.74
C PRO A 2 -62.51 -15.58 27.89
N VAL A 3 -62.02 -15.37 29.11
CA VAL A 3 -60.70 -14.75 29.37
C VAL A 3 -59.52 -15.63 28.96
N ILE A 4 -59.66 -16.96 29.10
CA ILE A 4 -58.60 -17.93 28.78
C ILE A 4 -58.21 -17.92 27.30
N HIS A 5 -59.16 -17.65 26.39
CA HIS A 5 -58.88 -17.62 24.95
C HIS A 5 -58.15 -16.36 24.50
N ALA A 6 -58.39 -15.22 25.15
CA ALA A 6 -57.73 -13.96 24.81
C ALA A 6 -56.24 -13.99 25.18
N GLU A 7 -55.88 -14.54 26.35
CA GLU A 7 -54.49 -14.63 26.80
C GLU A 7 -53.66 -15.63 25.98
N ALA A 8 -54.27 -16.73 25.54
CA ALA A 8 -53.61 -17.69 24.66
C ALA A 8 -53.28 -17.09 23.28
N VAL A 9 -54.19 -16.28 22.72
CA VAL A 9 -53.99 -15.62 21.42
C VAL A 9 -52.93 -14.52 21.51
N THR A 10 -52.93 -13.70 22.56
CA THR A 10 -51.90 -12.66 22.74
C THR A 10 -50.51 -13.26 22.96
N ALA A 11 -50.41 -14.35 23.73
CA ALA A 11 -49.16 -15.08 23.89
C ALA A 11 -48.63 -15.62 22.56
N ALA A 12 -49.49 -16.25 21.73
CA ALA A 12 -49.10 -16.78 20.42
C ALA A 12 -48.62 -15.68 19.46
N VAL A 13 -49.31 -14.53 19.42
CA VAL A 13 -48.92 -13.37 18.61
C VAL A 13 -47.59 -12.79 19.07
N GLN A 14 -47.36 -12.71 20.38
CA GLN A 14 -46.10 -12.21 20.94
C GLN A 14 -44.93 -13.19 20.70
N SER A 15 -45.17 -14.49 20.76
CA SER A 15 -44.19 -15.52 20.38
C SER A 15 -43.85 -15.47 18.89
N ALA A 16 -44.83 -15.25 18.02
CA ALA A 16 -44.58 -15.09 16.59
C ALA A 16 -43.77 -13.81 16.31
N ALA A 17 -44.11 -12.69 16.95
CA ALA A 17 -43.40 -11.43 16.79
C ALA A 17 -41.93 -11.52 17.25
N THR A 18 -41.68 -12.18 18.39
CA THR A 18 -40.31 -12.39 18.91
C THR A 18 -39.48 -13.32 18.03
N LEU A 19 -40.09 -14.36 17.45
CA LEU A 19 -39.42 -15.24 16.47
C LEU A 19 -39.00 -14.46 15.23
N TRP A 20 -39.90 -13.67 14.64
CA TRP A 20 -39.58 -12.85 13.47
C TRP A 20 -38.50 -11.82 13.76
N ALA A 21 -38.57 -11.16 14.92
CA ALA A 21 -37.54 -10.22 15.36
C ALA A 21 -36.17 -10.91 15.50
N ALA A 22 -36.12 -12.12 16.08
CA ALA A 22 -34.90 -12.90 16.21
C ALA A 22 -34.31 -13.31 14.85
N VAL A 23 -35.15 -13.69 13.88
CA VAL A 23 -34.72 -14.02 12.51
C VAL A 23 -34.11 -12.79 11.82
N ILE A 24 -34.77 -11.64 11.92
CA ILE A 24 -34.27 -10.39 11.33
C ILE A 24 -32.97 -9.95 12.00
N ALA A 25 -32.92 -9.98 13.33
CA ALA A 25 -31.72 -9.61 14.09
C ALA A 25 -30.55 -10.55 13.79
N GLY A 26 -30.80 -11.86 13.75
CA GLY A 26 -29.80 -12.85 13.37
C GLY A 26 -29.28 -12.66 11.95
N GLY A 27 -30.17 -12.40 10.98
CA GLY A 27 -29.80 -12.10 9.60
C GLY A 27 -28.95 -10.83 9.47
N ALA A 28 -29.35 -9.75 10.14
CA ALA A 28 -28.62 -8.48 10.15
C ALA A 28 -27.23 -8.63 10.80
N ALA A 29 -27.11 -9.42 11.86
CA ALA A 29 -25.84 -9.71 12.53
C ALA A 29 -24.87 -10.47 11.61
N LEU A 30 -25.36 -11.50 10.90
CA LEU A 30 -24.55 -12.26 9.93
C LEU A 30 -24.07 -11.37 8.78
N LEU A 31 -24.95 -10.55 8.20
CA LEU A 31 -24.59 -9.61 7.14
C LEU A 31 -23.52 -8.61 7.61
N SER A 32 -23.69 -8.05 8.82
CA SER A 32 -22.74 -7.11 9.40
C SER A 32 -21.37 -7.75 9.65
N ALA A 33 -21.35 -9.00 10.14
CA ALA A 33 -20.11 -9.75 10.34
C ALA A 33 -19.37 -10.01 9.02
N VAL A 34 -20.08 -10.40 7.96
CA VAL A 34 -19.48 -10.61 6.63
C VAL A 34 -18.93 -9.31 6.05
N LEU A 35 -19.71 -8.23 6.09
CA LEU A 35 -19.26 -6.92 5.61
C LEU A 35 -18.04 -6.41 6.38
N SER A 36 -18.04 -6.58 7.71
CA SER A 36 -16.90 -6.23 8.56
C SER A 36 -15.65 -7.04 8.22
N ALA A 37 -15.79 -8.35 8.03
CA ALA A 37 -14.68 -9.21 7.62
C ALA A 37 -14.12 -8.80 6.24
N VAL A 38 -14.99 -8.54 5.26
CA VAL A 38 -14.57 -8.08 3.93
C VAL A 38 -13.89 -6.71 4.00
N ALA A 39 -14.44 -5.77 4.76
CA ALA A 39 -13.88 -4.45 4.94
C ALA A 39 -12.51 -4.52 5.64
N ALA A 40 -12.36 -5.36 6.66
CA ALA A 40 -11.10 -5.58 7.36
C ALA A 40 -10.03 -6.18 6.44
N HIS A 41 -10.39 -7.17 5.61
CA HIS A 41 -9.48 -7.77 4.63
C HIS A 41 -9.04 -6.75 3.56
N ARG A 42 -9.98 -5.92 3.06
CA ARG A 42 -9.65 -4.86 2.11
C ARG A 42 -8.75 -3.81 2.77
N SER A 43 -9.11 -3.34 3.96
CA SER A 43 -8.32 -2.36 4.72
C SER A 43 -6.89 -2.84 4.93
N GLY A 44 -6.69 -4.08 5.38
CA GLY A 44 -5.36 -4.65 5.61
C GLY A 44 -4.47 -4.65 4.35
N ARG A 45 -5.03 -4.98 3.18
CA ARG A 45 -4.28 -4.94 1.91
C ARG A 45 -3.88 -3.52 1.51
N TRP A 46 -4.75 -2.54 1.75
CA TRP A 46 -4.44 -1.13 1.48
C TRP A 46 -3.37 -0.61 2.42
N THR A 47 -3.46 -0.94 3.72
CA THR A 47 -2.44 -0.57 4.71
C THR A 47 -1.08 -1.19 4.39
N GLN A 48 -1.04 -2.45 3.97
CA GLN A 48 0.21 -3.10 3.54
C GLN A 48 0.82 -2.37 2.35
N ARG A 49 0.05 -2.12 1.29
CA ARG A 49 0.53 -1.40 0.10
C ARG A 49 1.06 -0.01 0.45
N GLU A 50 0.36 0.72 1.31
CA GLU A 50 0.77 2.05 1.76
C GLU A 50 2.09 2.00 2.53
N GLN A 51 2.26 1.05 3.45
CA GLN A 51 3.51 0.87 4.18
C GLN A 51 4.68 0.50 3.27
N TRP A 52 4.44 -0.33 2.25
CA TRP A 52 5.44 -0.64 1.25
C TRP A 52 5.84 0.58 0.44
N TRP A 53 4.86 1.35 -0.02
CA TRP A 53 5.09 2.55 -0.82
C TRP A 53 5.89 3.62 -0.06
N GLN A 54 5.60 3.81 1.23
CA GLN A 54 6.35 4.72 2.10
C GLN A 54 7.82 4.29 2.23
N ARG A 55 8.08 2.99 2.42
CA ARG A 55 9.45 2.45 2.50
C ARG A 55 10.18 2.55 1.17
N PHE A 56 9.49 2.28 0.07
CA PHE A 56 10.05 2.38 -1.28
C PHE A 56 10.45 3.82 -1.61
N THR A 57 9.56 4.79 -1.36
CA THR A 57 9.83 6.20 -1.63
C THR A 57 11.01 6.70 -0.79
N TRP A 58 11.03 6.37 0.50
CA TRP A 58 12.13 6.69 1.40
C TRP A 58 13.47 6.07 0.92
N ALA A 59 13.44 4.82 0.47
CA ALA A 59 14.63 4.14 -0.05
C ALA A 59 15.17 4.84 -1.30
N CYS A 60 14.29 5.20 -2.25
CA CYS A 60 14.63 5.97 -3.44
C CYS A 60 15.25 7.34 -3.08
N GLU A 61 14.67 8.08 -2.12
CA GLU A 61 15.23 9.34 -1.61
C GLU A 61 16.62 9.16 -1.00
N LYS A 62 16.83 8.07 -0.26
CA LYS A 62 18.12 7.76 0.34
C LYS A 62 19.16 7.37 -0.70
N CYS A 63 18.80 6.62 -1.73
CA CYS A 63 19.68 6.27 -2.84
C CYS A 63 20.26 7.49 -3.56
N ILE A 64 19.49 8.58 -3.69
CA ILE A 64 19.96 9.83 -4.32
C ILE A 64 20.60 10.83 -3.34
N SER A 65 20.63 10.51 -2.04
CA SER A 65 21.22 11.38 -1.02
C SER A 65 22.74 11.46 -1.19
N ARG A 66 23.29 12.66 -0.93
CA ARG A 66 24.74 12.91 -0.94
C ARG A 66 25.40 12.65 0.41
N GLU A 67 24.62 12.28 1.41
CA GLU A 67 25.11 11.92 2.73
C GLU A 67 25.90 10.60 2.66
N PRO A 68 27.13 10.54 3.22
CA PRO A 68 27.94 9.32 3.21
C PRO A 68 27.18 8.13 3.80
N GLY A 69 27.16 7.00 3.09
CA GLY A 69 26.48 5.77 3.53
C GLY A 69 24.94 5.78 3.40
N ALA A 70 24.29 6.94 3.22
CA ALA A 70 22.84 7.00 3.06
C ALA A 70 22.37 6.30 1.77
N SER A 71 23.14 6.42 0.68
CA SER A 71 22.81 5.77 -0.60
C SER A 71 22.87 4.24 -0.51
N GLU A 72 23.87 3.71 0.19
CA GLU A 72 24.03 2.27 0.44
C GLU A 72 22.90 1.72 1.31
N VAL A 73 22.50 2.47 2.35
CA VAL A 73 21.35 2.14 3.18
C VAL A 73 20.07 2.13 2.34
N GLY A 74 19.85 3.14 1.51
CA GLY A 74 18.72 3.17 0.58
C GLY A 74 18.67 1.96 -0.34
N ALA A 75 19.82 1.58 -0.92
CA ALA A 75 19.93 0.44 -1.81
C ALA A 75 19.65 -0.88 -1.09
N SER A 76 20.14 -1.06 0.13
CA SER A 76 19.86 -2.26 0.93
C SER A 76 18.37 -2.40 1.31
N VAL A 77 17.67 -1.29 1.52
CA VAL A 77 16.23 -1.31 1.79
C VAL A 77 15.43 -1.62 0.52
N LEU A 78 15.84 -1.10 -0.63
CA LEU A 78 15.26 -1.47 -1.93
C LEU A 78 15.39 -2.98 -2.20
N ASP A 79 16.56 -3.56 -1.93
CA ASP A 79 16.78 -5.01 -2.03
C ASP A 79 15.89 -5.81 -1.06
N ALA A 80 15.78 -5.35 0.19
CA ALA A 80 14.89 -5.97 1.16
C ALA A 80 13.41 -5.91 0.74
N LEU A 81 12.97 -4.83 0.09
CA LEU A 81 11.58 -4.66 -0.38
C LEU A 81 11.20 -5.61 -1.51
N ILE A 82 12.17 -6.07 -2.30
CA ILE A 82 11.98 -7.10 -3.33
C ILE A 82 11.60 -8.44 -2.65
N ALA A 83 12.23 -8.80 -1.54
CA ALA A 83 12.02 -10.08 -0.87
C ALA A 83 10.72 -10.18 -0.04
N VAL A 84 9.93 -9.10 0.05
CA VAL A 84 8.77 -9.04 0.95
C VAL A 84 7.58 -9.87 0.41
N PRO A 85 7.06 -10.86 1.17
CA PRO A 85 6.05 -11.81 0.66
C PRO A 85 4.65 -11.21 0.49
N TRP A 86 4.38 -10.07 1.10
CA TRP A 86 3.08 -9.39 1.05
C TRP A 86 3.04 -8.25 0.01
N ALA A 87 4.16 -7.94 -0.64
CA ALA A 87 4.20 -7.00 -1.75
C ALA A 87 3.47 -7.60 -2.97
N SER A 88 2.77 -6.76 -3.75
CA SER A 88 2.16 -7.24 -4.98
C SER A 88 3.23 -7.49 -6.05
N ALA A 89 2.93 -8.31 -7.06
CA ALA A 89 3.84 -8.54 -8.17
C ALA A 89 4.25 -7.23 -8.88
N ALA A 90 3.30 -6.29 -9.03
CA ALA A 90 3.58 -4.99 -9.61
C ALA A 90 4.55 -4.15 -8.75
N ASP A 91 4.45 -4.27 -7.43
CA ASP A 91 5.35 -3.56 -6.49
C ASP A 91 6.77 -4.15 -6.59
N HIS A 92 6.89 -5.48 -6.71
CA HIS A 92 8.16 -6.18 -6.89
C HIS A 92 8.87 -5.78 -8.19
N GLU A 93 8.13 -5.77 -9.31
CA GLU A 93 8.64 -5.31 -10.61
C GLU A 93 9.16 -3.86 -10.55
N MET A 94 8.44 -2.99 -9.84
CA MET A 94 8.85 -1.60 -9.69
C MET A 94 10.12 -1.43 -8.85
N ALA A 95 10.27 -2.20 -7.77
CA ALA A 95 11.50 -2.21 -6.98
C ALA A 95 12.69 -2.74 -7.78
N LEU A 96 12.50 -3.82 -8.55
CA LEU A 96 13.54 -4.35 -9.45
C LEU A 96 13.95 -3.32 -10.51
N ALA A 97 12.98 -2.67 -11.16
CA ALA A 97 13.26 -1.65 -12.16
C ALA A 97 14.10 -0.49 -11.57
N MET A 98 13.76 -0.01 -10.37
CA MET A 98 14.53 1.04 -9.71
C MET A 98 15.92 0.60 -9.28
N SER A 99 16.06 -0.61 -8.73
CA SER A 99 17.38 -1.16 -8.38
C SER A 99 18.29 -1.24 -9.61
N ASN A 100 17.76 -1.65 -10.76
CA ASN A 100 18.51 -1.66 -12.01
C ASN A 100 18.96 -0.26 -12.43
N VAL A 101 18.07 0.74 -12.37
CA VAL A 101 18.43 2.13 -12.68
C VAL A 101 19.54 2.66 -11.77
N ILE A 102 19.48 2.36 -10.47
CA ILE A 102 20.51 2.78 -9.51
C ILE A 102 21.85 2.10 -9.84
N VAL A 103 21.84 0.80 -10.10
CA VAL A 103 23.05 0.04 -10.47
C VAL A 103 23.67 0.58 -11.75
N ASP A 104 22.86 0.88 -12.77
CA ASP A 104 23.33 1.44 -14.03
C ASP A 104 23.98 2.81 -13.81
N HIS A 105 23.39 3.66 -12.95
CA HIS A 105 23.93 4.98 -12.66
C HIS A 105 25.24 4.94 -11.85
N VAL A 106 25.43 3.93 -10.99
CA VAL A 106 26.71 3.69 -10.30
C VAL A 106 27.78 3.18 -11.25
N ARG A 107 27.39 2.41 -12.29
CA ARG A 107 28.30 1.83 -13.27
C ARG A 107 28.76 2.81 -14.34
N GLU A 108 27.95 3.81 -14.68
CA GLU A 108 28.39 4.89 -15.55
C GLU A 108 29.53 5.67 -14.85
N PRO A 109 30.78 5.62 -15.36
CA PRO A 109 31.86 6.37 -14.74
C PRO A 109 31.50 7.85 -14.86
N ALA A 110 31.42 8.53 -13.71
CA ALA A 110 31.35 9.98 -13.67
C ALA A 110 32.43 10.52 -14.62
N ALA A 111 32.01 11.13 -15.73
CA ALA A 111 32.92 11.73 -16.68
C ALA A 111 33.92 12.57 -15.85
N PRO A 112 35.25 12.40 -16.04
CA PRO A 112 36.22 13.06 -15.19
C PRO A 112 35.89 14.55 -15.16
N ALA A 113 35.79 15.10 -13.95
CA ALA A 113 35.40 16.48 -13.64
C ALA A 113 36.43 17.53 -14.15
N GLY A 114 36.95 17.35 -15.36
CA GLY A 114 37.97 18.14 -16.01
C GLY A 114 37.79 18.31 -17.51
N VAL A 115 36.76 17.74 -18.15
CA VAL A 115 36.45 18.00 -19.58
C VAL A 115 35.25 18.95 -19.70
N VAL A 116 35.23 20.02 -18.90
CA VAL A 116 34.57 21.26 -19.36
C VAL A 116 35.52 21.87 -20.38
N GLY A 117 35.41 21.39 -21.61
CA GLY A 117 36.06 21.98 -22.76
C GLY A 117 35.79 23.48 -22.75
N ARG A 118 36.83 24.25 -22.48
CA ARG A 118 36.87 25.71 -22.55
C ARG A 118 36.54 26.09 -24.00
N ARG A 119 35.23 26.18 -24.34
CA ARG A 119 34.76 26.66 -25.63
C ARG A 119 35.35 28.06 -25.79
N ASN A 120 36.36 28.15 -26.65
CA ASN A 120 37.03 29.37 -27.05
C ASN A 120 36.00 30.30 -27.71
N ARG A 121 35.26 31.08 -26.92
CA ARG A 121 34.32 32.13 -27.36
C ARG A 121 35.06 33.39 -27.83
N ARG A 122 36.20 33.28 -28.52
CA ARG A 122 36.93 34.42 -29.07
C ARG A 122 37.56 34.07 -30.42
N ARG A 123 36.74 33.87 -31.45
CA ARG A 123 37.22 33.94 -32.84
C ARG A 123 36.12 34.22 -33.86
N TRP A 124 35.33 35.25 -33.63
CA TRP A 124 34.47 35.82 -34.67
C TRP A 124 34.50 37.34 -34.51
N TRP A 125 35.23 38.00 -35.42
CA TRP A 125 35.07 39.39 -35.87
C TRP A 125 35.85 39.54 -37.19
N PRO A 126 35.19 39.91 -38.30
CA PRO A 126 35.88 40.36 -39.49
C PRO A 126 36.32 41.83 -39.31
N ALA A 127 37.48 42.13 -39.89
CA ALA A 127 38.06 43.47 -40.02
C ALA A 127 37.26 44.34 -40.99
#